data_AF-A0A958C823-F1
#
_entry.id   AF-A0A958C823-F1
#
_cell.length_a   1.000
_cell.length_b   1.000
_cell.length_c   1.000
_cell.angle_alpha   90.00
_cell.angle_beta   90.00
_cell.angle_gamma   90.00
#
_symmetry.space_group_name_H-M   'P 1'
#
loop_
_entity.id
_entity.type
_entity.pdbx_description
1 polymer ?
#
loop_
_entity_poly.entity_id
_entity_poly.type
_entity_poly.pdbx_seq_one_letter_code
_entity_poly.pdbx_strand_id
1 'polypeptide(L)' 'MTHQFELRERQSQPTLVIRTRSAVQDMPQVLGQAWGAIMHYAGQKGLQPSGPPFVAYHNMDMQDLDLEIGFPFA' A
#
# COMPACT_ATOMS: atom_id res chain seq x y z
N MET A 1 -0.40 26.15 12.26
CA MET A 1 0.40 24.91 12.21
C MET A 1 1.49 25.12 11.17
N THR A 2 2.75 24.88 11.52
CA THR A 2 3.87 25.01 10.57
C THR A 2 4.20 23.61 10.05
N HIS A 3 3.99 23.37 8.76
CA HIS A 3 4.34 22.10 8.12
C HIS A 3 5.75 22.20 7.57
N GLN A 4 6.59 21.17 7.84
CA GLN A 4 7.91 21.05 7.25
C GLN A 4 7.82 20.19 5.98
N PHE A 5 8.34 20.73 4.88
CA PHE A 5 8.42 20.06 3.59
C PHE A 5 9.89 19.80 3.27
N GLU A 6 10.20 18.60 2.78
CA GLU A 6 11.55 18.25 2.37
C GLU A 6 11.52 17.28 1.18
N LEU A 7 12.57 17.34 0.37
CA LEU A 7 12.83 16.37 -0.69
C LEU A 7 13.53 15.15 -0.08
N ARG A 8 12.96 13.96 -0.28
CA ARG A 8 13.60 12.70 0.12
C ARG A 8 13.79 11.81 -1.10
N GLU A 9 15.01 11.32 -1.27
CA GLU A 9 15.29 10.21 -2.17
C GLU A 9 15.03 8.89 -1.43
N ARG A 10 14.23 8.00 -2.05
CA ARG A 10 13.90 6.69 -1.47
C ARG A 10 14.52 5.60 -2.33
N GLN A 11 15.30 4.73 -1.69
CA GLN A 11 15.86 3.55 -2.35
C GLN A 11 14.76 2.54 -2.67
N SER A 12 14.93 1.80 -3.77
CA SER A 12 14.06 0.66 -4.07
C SER A 12 14.20 -0.40 -2.98
N GLN A 13 13.08 -1.02 -2.60
CA GLN A 13 13.01 -2.04 -1.57
C GLN A 13 12.00 -3.12 -1.97
N PRO A 14 12.21 -4.39 -1.58
CA PRO A 14 11.26 -5.47 -1.85
C PRO A 14 9.90 -5.20 -1.19
N THR A 15 8.83 -5.48 -1.91
CA THR A 15 7.45 -5.32 -1.43
C THR A 15 6.59 -6.51 -1.85
N LEU A 16 5.58 -6.80 -1.04
CA LEU A 16 4.41 -7.56 -1.49
C LEU A 16 3.28 -6.57 -1.67
N VAL A 17 2.66 -6.60 -2.85
CA VAL A 17 1.64 -5.65 -3.26
C VAL A 17 0.45 -6.36 -3.90
N ILE A 18 -0.72 -5.76 -3.73
CA ILE A 18 -1.89 -6.03 -4.56
C ILE A 18 -2.15 -4.77 -5.38
N ARG A 19 -2.24 -4.95 -6.71
CA ARG A 19 -2.65 -3.90 -7.62
C ARG A 19 -4.12 -4.07 -7.94
N THR A 20 -4.89 -3.01 -7.76
CA THR A 20 -6.34 -3.05 -7.92
C THR A 20 -6.88 -1.69 -8.34
N ARG A 21 -8.16 -1.65 -8.70
CA ARG A 21 -8.89 -0.42 -8.93
C ARG A 21 -10.10 -0.32 -8.02
N SER A 22 -10.41 0.89 -7.56
CA SER A 22 -11.53 1.13 -6.65
C SER A 22 -12.01 2.56 -6.77
N ALA A 23 -13.31 2.78 -6.61
CA ALA A 23 -13.81 4.10 -6.28
C ALA A 23 -13.37 4.51 -4.86
N VAL A 24 -13.28 5.80 -4.60
CA VAL A 24 -12.80 6.35 -3.32
C VAL A 24 -13.69 5.94 -2.14
N GLN A 25 -15.00 5.83 -2.35
CA GLN A 25 -15.94 5.45 -1.29
C GLN A 25 -15.76 4.00 -0.83
N ASP A 26 -15.28 3.12 -1.70
CA ASP A 26 -15.08 1.69 -1.40
C ASP A 26 -13.66 1.42 -0.87
N MET A 27 -12.79 2.43 -0.89
CA MET A 27 -11.38 2.32 -0.55
C MET A 27 -11.13 1.75 0.86
N PRO A 28 -11.83 2.15 1.94
CA PRO A 28 -11.57 1.58 3.27
C PRO A 28 -11.72 0.05 3.30
N GLN A 29 -12.71 -0.49 2.58
CA GLN A 29 -12.95 -1.92 2.48
C GLN A 29 -11.86 -2.60 1.63
N VAL A 30 -11.54 -2.04 0.46
CA VAL A 30 -10.53 -2.58 -0.46
C VAL A 30 -9.14 -2.62 0.20
N LEU A 31 -8.76 -1.56 0.91
CA LEU A 31 -7.47 -1.49 1.63
C LEU A 31 -7.39 -2.56 2.72
N GLY A 32 -8.43 -2.69 3.54
CA GLY A 32 -8.48 -3.69 4.61
C GLY A 32 -8.35 -5.12 4.08
N GLN A 33 -9.07 -5.43 2.99
CA GLN A 33 -9.00 -6.73 2.33
C GLN A 33 -7.60 -7.00 1.75
N ALA A 34 -7.00 -6.01 1.08
CA ALA A 34 -5.68 -6.15 0.47
C ALA A 34 -4.58 -6.38 1.52
N TRP A 35 -4.52 -5.55 2.57
CA TRP A 35 -3.54 -5.73 3.63
C TRP A 35 -3.74 -7.06 4.39
N GLY A 36 -4.99 -7.44 4.64
CA GLY A 36 -5.30 -8.74 5.25
C GLY A 36 -4.80 -9.92 4.41
N ALA A 37 -5.03 -9.89 3.10
CA ALA A 37 -4.55 -10.93 2.18
C ALA A 37 -3.02 -11.02 2.14
N ILE A 38 -2.33 -9.87 2.09
CA ILE A 38 -0.86 -9.83 2.09
C ILE A 38 -0.29 -10.40 3.40
N MET A 39 -0.82 -9.98 4.54
CA MET A 39 -0.37 -10.47 5.85
C MET A 39 -0.67 -11.95 6.04
N HIS A 40 -1.81 -12.43 5.54
CA HIS A 40 -2.14 -13.86 5.55
C HIS A 40 -1.13 -14.67 4.73
N TYR A 41 -0.82 -14.23 3.51
CA TYR A 41 0.19 -14.88 2.67
C TYR A 41 1.59 -14.83 3.30
N ALA A 42 2.00 -13.66 3.84
CA ALA A 42 3.29 -13.50 4.51
C ALA A 42 3.40 -14.44 5.73
N GLY A 43 2.33 -14.55 6.53
CA GLY A 43 2.27 -15.45 7.69
C GLY A 43 2.45 -16.92 7.31
N GLN A 44 1.85 -17.38 6.20
CA GLN A 44 2.06 -18.74 5.68
C GLN A 44 3.52 -19.01 5.26
N LYS A 45 4.27 -17.97 4.93
CA LYS A 45 5.69 -18.04 4.54
C LYS A 45 6.65 -17.73 5.70
N GLY A 46 6.14 -17.45 6.90
CA GLY A 46 6.96 -17.03 8.04
C GLY A 46 7.62 -15.66 7.86
N LEU A 47 7.12 -14.84 6.92
CA LEU A 47 7.65 -13.51 6.64
C LEU A 47 7.00 -12.46 7.54
N GLN A 48 7.76 -11.43 7.88
CA GLN A 48 7.29 -10.26 8.62
C GLN A 48 7.59 -8.98 7.82
N PRO A 49 6.68 -7.99 7.81
CA PRO A 49 6.96 -6.71 7.18
C PRO A 49 8.20 -6.03 7.77
N SER A 50 9.03 -5.44 6.92
CA SER A 50 10.19 -4.63 7.34
C SER A 50 9.83 -3.19 7.67
N GLY A 51 8.55 -2.81 7.56
CA GLY A 51 8.07 -1.46 7.75
C GLY A 51 6.55 -1.33 7.65
N PRO A 52 6.02 -0.10 7.77
CA PRO A 52 4.57 0.15 7.76
C PRO A 52 3.94 -0.14 6.38
N PRO A 53 2.62 -0.38 6.33
CA PRO A 53 1.91 -0.48 5.06
C PRO A 53 1.94 0.85 4.29
N PHE A 54 1.76 0.76 2.98
CA PHE A 54 1.62 1.91 2.10
C PHE A 54 0.49 1.70 1.07
N VAL A 55 0.07 2.82 0.47
CA VAL A 55 -0.77 2.86 -0.73
C VAL A 55 -0.14 3.85 -1.70
N ALA A 56 0.08 3.43 -2.94
CA ALA A 56 0.46 4.33 -4.03
C ALA A 56 -0.72 4.54 -4.98
N TYR A 57 -0.99 5.81 -5.30
CA TYR A 57 -2.03 6.22 -6.25
C TYR A 57 -1.37 6.51 -7.59
N HIS A 58 -1.77 5.80 -8.65
CA HIS A 58 -1.21 5.96 -9.99
C HIS A 58 -2.03 6.88 -10.89
N ASN A 59 -3.22 7.27 -10.46
CA ASN A 59 -4.07 8.25 -11.13
C ASN A 59 -4.81 9.11 -10.10
N MET A 60 -5.71 9.98 -10.58
CA MET A 60 -6.56 10.85 -9.75
C MET A 60 -8.05 10.69 -10.04
N ASP A 61 -8.45 9.61 -10.73
CA ASP A 61 -9.87 9.33 -11.01
C ASP A 61 -10.55 8.77 -9.76
N MET A 62 -11.28 9.60 -9.03
CA MET A 62 -11.88 9.22 -7.75
C MET A 62 -12.93 8.12 -7.85
N GLN A 63 -13.46 7.84 -9.04
CA GLN A 63 -14.42 6.74 -9.26
C GLN A 63 -13.73 5.44 -9.69
N ASP A 64 -12.45 5.50 -10.04
CA ASP A 64 -11.66 4.38 -10.57
C ASP A 64 -10.16 4.57 -10.31
N LEU A 65 -9.78 4.66 -9.02
CA LEU A 65 -8.41 4.89 -8.61
C LEU A 65 -7.56 3.64 -8.91
N ASP A 66 -6.42 3.79 -9.58
CA ASP A 66 -5.39 2.75 -9.74
C ASP A 66 -4.50 2.76 -8.48
N LEU A 67 -4.66 1.71 -7.67
CA LEU A 67 -4.05 1.59 -6.35
C LEU A 67 -3.04 0.43 -6.34
N GLU A 68 -1.85 0.72 -5.80
CA GLU A 68 -0.89 -0.29 -5.36
C GLU A 68 -0.85 -0.30 -3.83
N ILE A 69 -1.29 -1.40 -3.22
CA ILE A 69 -1.48 -1.51 -1.76
C ILE A 69 -0.51 -2.57 -1.25
N GLY A 70 0.33 -2.23 -0.26
CA GLY A 70 1.34 -3.19 0.16
C GLY A 70 2.08 -2.91 1.45
N PHE A 71 3.07 -3.77 1.69
CA PHE A 71 4.05 -3.69 2.77
C PHE A 71 5.45 -3.92 2.21
N PRO A 72 6.48 -3.31 2.81
CA PRO A 72 7.86 -3.68 2.53
C PRO A 72 8.27 -4.96 3.27
N PHE A 73 9.19 -5.73 2.68
CA PHE A 73 9.77 -6.94 3.26
C PHE A 73 11.31 -6.93 3.09
N ALA A 74 12.00 -7.81 3.81
CA ALA A 74 13.46 -8.03 3.73
C ALA A 74 13.76 -9.48 3.32
#